data_AF-A0A1Q3VUS6-F1
#
_entry.id   AF-A0A1Q3VUS6-F1
#
_cell.length_a   1.000
_cell.length_b   1.000
_cell.length_c   1.000
_cell.angle_alpha   90.00
_cell.angle_beta   90.00
_cell.angle_gamma   90.00
#
_symmetry.space_group_name_H-M   'P 1'
#
loop_
_entity.id
_entity.type
_entity.pdbx_description
1 polymer ?
#
loop_
_entity_poly.entity_id
_entity_poly.type
_entity_poly.pdbx_seq_one_letter_code
_entity_poly.pdbx_strand_id
1 'polypeptide(L)'
;MTAKEFLYDWGGANVWLFQAINLHPPGRLDEFMEWLSRIGSYWNLPLVAGGWLAVALLLRQANSSMAAQVLMQLKRLLVGAAIAFVLTAGLKLALDFPRPAAVLAPSAIHVDVVAAGEREYSLPSGHAAFAALLAASLWPLIGLPGQLTAALFALGVGLSRIWLGAHFPADIVAGYAVGLASAALAILQDPRKAVTAAGEGERQ
;
A
#
# COMPACT_ATOMS: atom_id res chain seq x y z
N MET A 1 -27.37 -2.65 12.76
CA MET A 1 -26.16 -2.69 11.93
C MET A 1 -24.96 -2.47 12.83
N THR A 2 -24.05 -3.44 12.90
CA THR A 2 -22.85 -3.34 13.75
C THR A 2 -21.74 -2.52 13.07
N ALA A 3 -20.79 -1.99 13.84
CA ALA A 3 -19.64 -1.27 13.27
C ALA A 3 -18.82 -2.15 12.32
N LYS A 4 -18.73 -3.46 12.61
CA LYS A 4 -18.10 -4.46 11.74
C LYS A 4 -18.85 -4.63 10.42
N GLU A 5 -20.19 -4.72 10.47
CA GLU A 5 -21.02 -4.84 9.26
C GLU A 5 -20.82 -3.64 8.32
N PHE A 6 -20.75 -2.43 8.88
CA PHE A 6 -20.58 -1.21 8.09
C PHE A 6 -19.15 -1.00 7.59
N LEU A 7 -18.14 -1.21 8.44
CA LEU A 7 -16.74 -0.87 8.12
C LEU A 7 -16.01 -1.97 7.36
N TYR A 8 -16.39 -3.24 7.53
CA TYR A 8 -15.63 -4.38 7.03
C TYR A 8 -16.42 -5.31 6.12
N ASP A 9 -17.63 -5.68 6.52
CA ASP A 9 -18.38 -6.71 5.79
C ASP A 9 -19.11 -6.15 4.56
N TRP A 10 -19.57 -4.90 4.65
CA TRP A 10 -20.33 -4.19 3.61
C TRP A 10 -21.59 -4.97 3.18
N GLY A 11 -22.28 -5.58 4.16
CA GLY A 11 -23.45 -6.42 3.90
C GLY A 11 -23.13 -7.68 3.10
N GLY A 12 -21.96 -8.29 3.34
CA GLY A 12 -21.44 -9.45 2.61
C GLY A 12 -20.68 -9.12 1.32
N ALA A 13 -20.64 -7.87 0.87
CA ALA A 13 -19.94 -7.50 -0.36
C ALA A 13 -18.43 -7.75 -0.28
N ASN A 14 -17.83 -7.66 0.90
CA ASN A 14 -16.40 -7.94 1.09
C ASN A 14 -16.04 -9.40 0.73
N VAL A 15 -16.84 -10.37 1.19
CA VAL A 15 -16.67 -11.79 0.86
C VAL A 15 -17.02 -12.06 -0.60
N TRP A 16 -18.12 -11.48 -1.09
CA TRP A 16 -18.56 -11.65 -2.47
C TRP A 16 -17.50 -11.15 -3.47
N LEU A 17 -16.92 -9.97 -3.24
CA LEU A 17 -15.84 -9.41 -4.07
C LEU A 17 -14.59 -10.29 -4.00
N PHE A 18 -14.23 -10.78 -2.82
CA PHE A 18 -13.11 -11.72 -2.67
C PHE A 18 -13.31 -12.96 -3.54
N GLN A 19 -14.47 -13.62 -3.44
CA GLN A 19 -14.77 -14.82 -4.21
C GLN A 19 -14.81 -14.55 -5.71
N ALA A 20 -15.40 -13.42 -6.13
CA ALA A 20 -15.46 -13.03 -7.54
C ALA A 20 -14.06 -12.85 -8.16
N ILE A 21 -13.07 -12.44 -7.36
CA ILE A 21 -11.69 -12.24 -7.81
C ILE A 21 -10.85 -13.52 -7.66
N ASN A 22 -10.96 -14.22 -6.53
CA ASN A 22 -10.14 -15.38 -6.22
C ASN A 22 -10.58 -16.63 -6.96
N LEU A 23 -11.87 -16.81 -7.28
CA LEU A 23 -12.37 -17.98 -8.02
C LEU A 23 -12.23 -17.83 -9.55
N HIS A 24 -11.11 -17.28 -10.00
CA HIS A 24 -10.75 -17.21 -11.41
C HIS A 24 -10.34 -18.60 -11.95
N PRO A 25 -10.43 -18.85 -13.26
CA PRO A 25 -9.89 -20.07 -13.86
C PRO A 25 -8.35 -20.11 -13.74
N PRO A 26 -7.75 -21.29 -13.52
CA PRO A 26 -6.29 -21.44 -13.45
C PRO A 26 -5.61 -20.93 -14.74
N GLY A 27 -4.48 -20.23 -14.62
CA GLY A 27 -3.74 -19.81 -15.81
C GLY A 27 -2.49 -18.98 -15.54
N ARG A 28 -1.86 -18.49 -16.62
CA ARG A 28 -0.63 -17.67 -16.56
C ARG A 28 -0.78 -16.37 -15.77
N LEU A 29 -2.02 -15.94 -15.51
CA LEU A 29 -2.28 -14.76 -14.73
C LEU A 29 -1.88 -14.96 -13.25
N ASP A 30 -1.88 -16.20 -12.76
CA ASP A 30 -1.47 -16.53 -11.40
C ASP A 30 0.03 -16.25 -11.19
N GLU A 31 0.86 -16.68 -12.14
CA GLU A 31 2.29 -16.40 -12.15
C GLU A 31 2.58 -14.89 -12.17
N PHE A 32 1.81 -14.14 -12.98
CA PHE A 32 1.93 -12.68 -13.04
C PHE A 32 1.50 -12.03 -11.73
N MET A 33 0.40 -12.47 -11.11
CA MET A 33 -0.08 -11.93 -9.84
C MET A 33 0.87 -12.26 -8.69
N GLU A 34 1.47 -13.46 -8.67
CA GLU A 34 2.54 -13.79 -7.75
C GLU A 34 3.76 -12.89 -7.93
N TRP A 35 4.21 -12.71 -9.17
CA TRP A 35 5.34 -11.83 -9.48
C TRP A 35 5.06 -10.38 -9.05
N LEU A 36 3.86 -9.87 -9.37
CA LEU A 36 3.43 -8.52 -8.99
C LEU A 36 3.37 -8.36 -7.47
N SER A 37 2.83 -9.37 -6.77
CA SER A 37 2.81 -9.38 -5.31
C SER A 37 4.21 -9.44 -4.71
N ARG A 38 5.15 -10.19 -5.30
CA ARG A 38 6.54 -10.23 -4.83
C ARG A 38 7.18 -8.86 -4.98
N ILE A 39 7.03 -8.21 -6.12
CA ILE A 39 7.57 -6.85 -6.33
C ILE A 39 6.93 -5.84 -5.38
N GLY A 40 5.62 -5.95 -5.12
CA GLY A 40 4.90 -5.12 -4.15
C GLY A 40 5.22 -5.42 -2.68
N SER A 41 6.08 -6.40 -2.39
CA SER A 41 6.48 -6.74 -1.03
C SER A 41 7.44 -5.71 -0.46
N TYR A 42 7.32 -5.42 0.83
CA TYR A 42 8.21 -4.51 1.55
C TYR A 42 9.67 -4.98 1.55
N TRP A 43 9.93 -6.28 1.39
CA TRP A 43 11.28 -6.81 1.21
C TRP A 43 11.94 -6.31 -0.07
N ASN A 44 11.15 -6.02 -1.11
CA ASN A 44 11.62 -5.50 -2.39
C ASN A 44 11.53 -3.98 -2.49
N LEU A 45 11.10 -3.30 -1.42
CA LEU A 45 10.95 -1.85 -1.39
C LEU A 45 12.23 -1.08 -1.82
N PRO A 46 13.45 -1.44 -1.37
CA PRO A 46 14.66 -0.74 -1.81
C PRO A 46 14.89 -0.85 -3.33
N LEU A 47 14.63 -2.02 -3.91
CA LEU A 47 14.79 -2.27 -5.33
C LEU A 47 13.76 -1.49 -6.16
N VAL A 48 12.48 -1.55 -5.76
CA VAL A 48 11.41 -0.85 -6.49
C VAL A 48 11.55 0.67 -6.35
N ALA A 49 11.79 1.18 -5.15
CA ALA A 49 12.01 2.60 -4.93
C ALA A 49 13.26 3.11 -5.68
N GLY A 50 14.36 2.34 -5.67
CA GLY A 50 15.57 2.67 -6.41
C GLY A 50 15.35 2.70 -7.92
N GLY A 51 14.67 1.69 -8.48
CA GLY A 51 14.35 1.64 -9.91
C GLY A 51 13.47 2.79 -10.36
N TRP A 52 12.42 3.11 -9.59
CA TRP A 52 11.52 4.22 -9.92
C TRP A 52 12.20 5.58 -9.79
N LEU A 53 13.07 5.74 -8.78
CA LEU A 53 13.85 6.94 -8.63
C LEU A 53 14.84 7.11 -9.79
N ALA A 54 15.50 6.05 -10.22
CA ALA A 54 16.38 6.07 -11.39
C ALA A 54 15.61 6.50 -12.65
N VAL A 55 14.42 5.94 -12.89
CA VAL A 55 13.57 6.36 -14.01
C VAL A 55 13.17 7.83 -13.89
N ALA A 56 12.75 8.29 -12.71
CA ALA A 56 12.37 9.68 -12.50
C ALA A 56 13.54 10.66 -12.76
N LEU A 57 14.76 10.27 -12.37
CA LEU A 57 15.99 11.03 -12.61
C LEU A 57 16.45 11.00 -14.07
N LEU A 58 16.24 9.90 -14.79
CA LEU A 58 16.56 9.83 -16.23
C LEU A 58 15.59 10.69 -17.06
N LEU A 59 14.31 10.75 -16.67
CA LEU A 59 13.29 11.51 -17.37
C LEU A 59 13.35 13.02 -17.10
N ARG A 60 13.99 13.46 -16.01
CA ARG A 60 14.17 14.87 -15.68
C ARG A 60 15.65 15.24 -15.80
N GLN A 61 15.99 16.21 -16.66
CA GLN A 61 17.36 16.73 -16.74
C GLN A 61 17.87 17.12 -15.35
N ALA A 62 18.85 16.37 -14.84
CA ALA A 62 19.29 16.48 -13.46
C ALA A 62 19.90 17.85 -13.18
N ASN A 63 19.42 18.52 -12.14
CA ASN A 63 20.01 19.75 -11.59
C ASN A 63 20.09 19.66 -10.06
N SER A 64 20.78 20.60 -9.43
CA SER A 64 21.00 20.60 -7.98
C SER A 64 19.71 20.69 -7.16
N SER A 65 18.65 21.33 -7.69
CA SER A 65 17.34 21.37 -7.03
C SER A 65 16.59 20.04 -7.11
N MET A 66 16.87 19.20 -8.11
CA MET A 66 16.36 17.83 -8.21
C MET A 66 16.96 16.93 -7.13
N ALA A 67 18.27 17.01 -6.92
CA ALA A 67 18.96 16.19 -5.92
C ALA A 67 18.41 16.45 -4.50
N ALA A 68 18.16 17.71 -4.15
CA ALA A 68 17.55 18.09 -2.88
C ALA A 68 16.12 17.57 -2.73
N GLN A 69 15.31 17.62 -3.79
CA GLN A 69 13.95 17.08 -3.79
C GLN A 69 13.94 15.56 -3.64
N VAL A 70 14.82 14.86 -4.35
CA VAL A 70 14.99 13.41 -4.24
C VAL A 70 15.36 13.00 -2.83
N LEU A 71 16.38 13.64 -2.24
CA LEU A 71 16.78 13.35 -0.87
C LEU A 71 15.64 13.58 0.12
N MET A 72 14.87 14.66 -0.07
CA MET A 72 13.70 14.95 0.75
C MET A 72 12.62 13.86 0.63
N GLN A 73 12.30 13.39 -0.58
CA GLN A 73 11.32 12.30 -0.74
C GLN A 73 11.83 10.96 -0.23
N LEU A 74 13.14 10.67 -0.36
CA LEU A 74 13.74 9.48 0.24
C LEU A 74 13.60 9.50 1.77
N LYS A 75 13.89 10.63 2.41
CA LYS A 75 13.66 10.79 3.86
C LYS A 75 12.20 10.58 4.25
N ARG A 76 11.26 11.17 3.48
CA ARG A 76 9.82 11.01 3.72
C ARG A 76 9.36 9.56 3.52
N LEU A 77 9.88 8.88 2.51
CA LEU A 77 9.60 7.46 2.28
C LEU A 77 10.09 6.61 3.45
N LEU A 78 11.30 6.85 3.95
CA LEU A 78 11.86 6.11 5.09
C LEU A 78 11.07 6.34 6.39
N VAL A 79 10.77 7.60 6.71
CA VAL A 79 9.95 7.96 7.88
C VAL A 79 8.53 7.38 7.74
N GLY A 80 7.92 7.57 6.57
CA GLY A 80 6.60 7.02 6.26
C GLY A 80 6.57 5.49 6.32
N ALA A 81 7.64 4.81 5.91
CA ALA A 81 7.73 3.34 5.98
C ALA A 81 7.81 2.86 7.43
N ALA A 82 8.55 3.56 8.29
CA ALA A 82 8.58 3.27 9.73
C ALA A 82 7.19 3.48 10.37
N ILE A 83 6.51 4.59 10.05
CA ILE A 83 5.15 4.85 10.52
C ILE A 83 4.18 3.77 10.02
N ALA A 84 4.21 3.46 8.73
CA ALA A 84 3.33 2.45 8.13
C ALA A 84 3.56 1.07 8.74
N PHE A 85 4.81 0.71 9.03
CA PHE A 85 5.16 -0.54 9.70
C PHE A 85 4.54 -0.60 11.11
N VAL A 86 4.74 0.44 11.92
CA VAL A 86 4.19 0.51 13.28
C VAL A 86 2.66 0.49 13.26
N LEU A 87 2.02 1.29 12.41
CA LEU A 87 0.56 1.33 12.30
C LEU A 87 0.00 0.00 11.82
N THR A 88 0.59 -0.62 10.78
CA THR A 88 0.12 -1.91 10.27
C THR A 88 0.29 -3.00 11.32
N ALA A 89 1.45 -3.09 11.98
CA ALA A 89 1.69 -4.09 13.01
C ALA A 89 0.76 -3.88 14.22
N GLY A 90 0.62 -2.65 14.70
CA GLY A 90 -0.26 -2.31 15.83
C GLY A 90 -1.73 -2.59 15.54
N LEU A 91 -2.22 -2.19 14.36
CA LEU A 91 -3.61 -2.45 13.97
C LEU A 91 -3.90 -3.93 13.77
N LYS A 92 -2.94 -4.69 13.22
CA LYS A 92 -3.04 -6.14 13.14
C LYS A 92 -3.26 -6.74 14.53
N LEU A 93 -2.38 -6.44 15.47
CA LEU A 93 -2.46 -6.95 16.84
C LEU A 93 -3.74 -6.51 17.57
N ALA A 94 -4.23 -5.30 17.29
CA ALA A 94 -5.41 -4.76 17.98
C ALA A 94 -6.74 -5.26 17.42
N LEU A 95 -6.81 -5.52 16.11
CA LEU A 95 -8.07 -5.83 15.42
C LEU A 95 -8.26 -7.32 15.14
N ASP A 96 -7.16 -8.07 14.99
CA ASP A 96 -7.12 -9.53 14.83
C ASP A 96 -8.19 -10.11 13.88
N PHE A 97 -8.30 -9.52 12.68
CA PHE A 97 -9.22 -10.02 11.67
C PHE A 97 -8.68 -11.31 11.03
N PRO A 98 -9.54 -12.33 10.85
CA PRO A 98 -9.14 -13.57 10.21
C PRO A 98 -8.89 -13.36 8.71
N ARG A 99 -7.96 -14.14 8.16
CA ARG A 99 -7.75 -14.21 6.71
C ARG A 99 -8.81 -15.06 6.01
N PRO A 100 -8.96 -14.96 4.68
CA PRO A 100 -9.95 -15.76 3.95
C PRO A 100 -9.90 -17.26 4.25
N ALA A 101 -8.71 -17.85 4.26
CA ALA A 101 -8.50 -19.29 4.54
C ALA A 101 -8.84 -19.72 5.99
N ALA A 102 -9.04 -18.78 6.91
CA ALA A 102 -9.43 -19.08 8.28
C ALA A 102 -10.96 -19.24 8.45
N VAL A 103 -11.75 -18.62 7.57
CA VAL A 103 -13.21 -18.50 7.73
C VAL A 103 -14.00 -19.09 6.56
N LEU A 104 -13.38 -19.25 5.39
CA LEU A 104 -14.03 -19.84 4.22
C LEU A 104 -13.67 -21.33 4.10
N ALA A 105 -14.61 -22.10 3.56
CA ALA A 105 -14.36 -23.50 3.23
C ALA A 105 -13.30 -23.62 2.12
N PRO A 106 -12.48 -24.68 2.08
CA PRO A 106 -11.48 -24.88 1.03
C PRO A 106 -12.05 -24.83 -0.39
N SER A 107 -13.30 -25.25 -0.59
CA SER A 107 -13.99 -25.19 -1.89
C SER A 107 -14.36 -23.76 -2.33
N ALA A 108 -14.26 -22.77 -1.43
CA ALA A 108 -14.58 -21.38 -1.69
C ALA A 108 -13.31 -20.52 -1.90
N ILE A 109 -12.14 -21.16 -2.04
CA ILE A 109 -10.86 -20.53 -2.31
C ILE A 109 -10.16 -21.33 -3.43
N HIS A 110 -9.73 -20.64 -4.48
CA HIS A 110 -8.96 -21.29 -5.55
C HIS A 110 -7.47 -21.30 -5.24
N VAL A 111 -6.91 -20.12 -4.95
CA VAL A 111 -5.49 -19.93 -4.63
C VAL A 111 -5.37 -19.45 -3.18
N ASP A 112 -4.51 -20.11 -2.41
CA ASP A 112 -4.12 -19.71 -1.05
C ASP A 112 -2.59 -19.76 -0.93
N VAL A 113 -1.95 -18.59 -0.96
CA VAL A 113 -0.48 -18.47 -0.80
C VAL A 113 -0.05 -18.28 0.66
N VAL A 114 -0.99 -18.26 1.60
CA VAL A 114 -0.69 -18.02 3.02
C VAL A 114 -0.44 -19.34 3.73
N ALA A 115 0.66 -19.43 4.46
CA ALA A 115 0.97 -20.62 5.24
C ALA A 115 -0.13 -20.86 6.30
N ALA A 116 -0.43 -22.12 6.60
CA ALA A 116 -1.50 -22.49 7.53
C ALA A 116 -1.36 -21.86 8.94
N GLY A 117 -0.14 -21.51 9.35
CA GLY A 117 0.15 -20.83 10.63
C GLY A 117 -0.01 -19.30 10.61
N GLU A 118 -0.30 -18.68 9.45
CA GLU A 118 -0.42 -17.22 9.30
C GLU A 118 -1.87 -16.77 9.04
N ARG A 119 -2.85 -17.54 9.52
CA ARG A 119 -4.28 -17.34 9.24
C ARG A 119 -4.95 -16.18 10.00
N GLU A 120 -4.25 -15.62 10.98
CA GLU A 120 -4.67 -14.47 11.78
C GLU A 120 -4.02 -13.17 11.26
N TYR A 121 -4.42 -12.03 11.85
CA TYR A 121 -3.80 -10.73 11.57
C TYR A 121 -3.89 -10.25 10.10
N SER A 122 -5.08 -10.33 9.49
CA SER A 122 -5.29 -9.92 8.09
C SER A 122 -5.26 -8.40 7.90
N LEU A 123 -6.02 -7.66 8.71
CA LEU A 123 -6.28 -6.23 8.56
C LEU A 123 -5.23 -5.39 9.31
N PRO A 124 -4.57 -4.39 8.69
CA PRO A 124 -4.57 -4.05 7.26
C PRO A 124 -3.50 -4.80 6.45
N SER A 125 -3.66 -4.81 5.12
CA SER A 125 -2.67 -5.40 4.21
C SER A 125 -1.40 -4.55 4.15
N GLY A 126 -0.28 -5.14 4.59
CA GLY A 126 1.03 -4.48 4.52
C GLY A 126 1.46 -4.18 3.09
N HIS A 127 1.27 -5.11 2.14
CA HIS A 127 1.61 -4.89 0.73
C HIS A 127 0.87 -3.67 0.15
N ALA A 128 -0.43 -3.55 0.45
CA ALA A 128 -1.23 -2.40 0.03
C ALA A 128 -0.71 -1.10 0.68
N ALA A 129 -0.42 -1.11 1.98
CA ALA A 129 0.12 0.04 2.69
C ALA A 129 1.45 0.53 2.10
N PHE A 130 2.39 -0.37 1.87
CA PHE A 130 3.69 -0.01 1.31
C PHE A 130 3.60 0.46 -0.15
N ALA A 131 2.76 -0.17 -0.98
CA ALA A 131 2.59 0.24 -2.36
C ALA A 131 1.96 1.65 -2.47
N ALA A 132 0.95 1.95 -1.64
CA ALA A 132 0.36 3.30 -1.58
C ALA A 132 1.34 4.35 -1.04
N LEU A 133 2.10 4.02 0.01
CA LEU A 133 3.15 4.90 0.55
C LEU A 133 4.21 5.21 -0.52
N LEU A 134 4.67 4.20 -1.27
CA LEU A 134 5.65 4.37 -2.33
C LEU A 134 5.11 5.29 -3.43
N ALA A 135 3.90 5.02 -3.90
CA ALA A 135 3.24 5.84 -4.92
C ALA A 135 3.12 7.31 -4.45
N ALA A 136 2.67 7.53 -3.22
CA ALA A 136 2.52 8.88 -2.65
C ALA A 136 3.86 9.61 -2.47
N SER A 137 4.91 8.90 -2.04
CA SER A 137 6.24 9.50 -1.82
C SER A 137 6.93 9.89 -3.13
N LEU A 138 6.70 9.12 -4.20
CA LEU A 138 7.26 9.39 -5.52
C LEU A 138 6.45 10.40 -6.34
N TRP A 139 5.17 10.58 -6.00
CA TRP A 139 4.23 11.45 -6.70
C TRP A 139 4.78 12.83 -7.09
N PRO A 140 5.53 13.55 -6.23
CA PRO A 140 6.06 14.88 -6.57
C PRO A 140 7.21 14.84 -7.59
N LEU A 141 7.90 13.70 -7.72
CA LEU A 141 9.07 13.53 -8.60
C LEU A 141 8.68 13.08 -10.01
N ILE A 142 7.46 12.59 -10.20
CA ILE A 142 7.00 11.99 -11.46
C ILE A 142 5.90 12.84 -12.12
N GLY A 143 5.91 12.89 -13.45
CA GLY A 143 4.84 13.55 -14.22
C GLY A 143 3.58 12.67 -14.29
N LEU A 144 2.52 13.18 -14.93
CA LEU A 144 1.22 12.48 -15.03
C LEU A 144 1.34 11.01 -15.50
N PRO A 145 2.14 10.65 -16.53
CA PRO A 145 2.29 9.24 -16.90
C PRO A 145 2.87 8.39 -15.78
N GLY A 146 3.85 8.90 -15.04
CA GLY A 146 4.44 8.19 -13.89
C GLY A 146 3.47 8.07 -12.72
N GLN A 147 2.65 9.10 -12.48
CA GLN A 147 1.59 9.06 -11.45
C GLN A 147 0.54 8.00 -11.76
N LEU A 148 0.13 7.89 -13.03
CA LEU A 148 -0.77 6.82 -13.48
C LEU A 148 -0.15 5.45 -13.29
N THR A 149 1.11 5.27 -13.67
CA THR A 149 1.85 4.02 -13.41
C THR A 149 1.93 3.72 -11.91
N ALA A 150 2.14 4.72 -11.05
CA ALA A 150 2.19 4.56 -9.59
C ALA A 150 0.87 4.07 -9.02
N ALA A 151 -0.23 4.69 -9.46
CA ALA A 151 -1.57 4.31 -9.05
C ALA A 151 -1.91 2.89 -9.53
N LEU A 152 -1.63 2.58 -10.80
CA LEU A 152 -1.87 1.25 -11.36
C LEU A 152 -1.02 0.17 -10.66
N PHE A 153 0.23 0.47 -10.34
CA PHE A 153 1.09 -0.41 -9.56
C PHE A 153 0.48 -0.68 -8.17
N ALA A 154 0.11 0.37 -7.44
CA ALA A 154 -0.49 0.21 -6.12
C ALA A 154 -1.78 -0.63 -6.18
N LEU A 155 -2.68 -0.28 -7.10
CA LEU A 155 -3.95 -1.01 -7.33
C LEU A 155 -3.70 -2.47 -7.72
N GLY A 156 -2.74 -2.73 -8.61
CA GLY A 156 -2.38 -4.08 -9.04
C GLY A 156 -1.78 -4.92 -7.90
N VAL A 157 -0.95 -4.31 -7.05
CA VAL A 157 -0.44 -4.98 -5.84
C VAL A 157 -1.59 -5.38 -4.92
N GLY A 158 -2.54 -4.48 -4.61
CA GLY A 158 -3.68 -4.87 -3.79
C GLY A 158 -4.56 -5.94 -4.44
N LEU A 159 -4.81 -5.84 -5.74
CA LEU A 159 -5.56 -6.85 -6.49
C LEU A 159 -4.88 -8.23 -6.40
N SER A 160 -3.57 -8.29 -6.58
CA SER A 160 -2.81 -9.54 -6.46
C SER A 160 -2.99 -10.22 -5.09
N ARG A 161 -3.16 -9.45 -4.02
CA ARG A 161 -3.35 -10.01 -2.67
C ARG A 161 -4.73 -10.62 -2.47
N ILE A 162 -5.75 -10.11 -3.16
CA ILE A 162 -7.08 -10.70 -3.20
C ILE A 162 -7.06 -11.94 -4.11
N TRP A 163 -6.46 -11.80 -5.30
CA TRP A 163 -6.29 -12.86 -6.29
C TRP A 163 -5.67 -14.11 -5.69
N LEU A 164 -4.59 -13.94 -4.91
CA LEU A 164 -3.82 -15.02 -4.29
C LEU A 164 -4.39 -15.51 -2.95
N GLY A 165 -5.61 -15.10 -2.58
CA GLY A 165 -6.29 -15.60 -1.38
C GLY A 165 -5.81 -15.01 -0.05
N ALA A 166 -4.90 -14.06 -0.08
CA ALA A 166 -4.20 -13.62 1.12
C ALA A 166 -4.98 -12.63 1.99
N HIS A 167 -5.88 -11.85 1.38
CA HIS A 167 -6.58 -10.74 2.02
C HIS A 167 -7.97 -10.51 1.41
N PHE A 168 -8.89 -10.03 2.24
CA PHE A 168 -10.16 -9.50 1.78
C PHE A 168 -10.00 -8.07 1.20
N PRO A 169 -10.90 -7.62 0.32
CA PRO A 169 -10.92 -6.24 -0.19
C PRO A 169 -10.83 -5.15 0.89
N ALA A 170 -11.53 -5.31 2.02
CA ALA A 170 -11.44 -4.36 3.14
C ALA A 170 -10.02 -4.23 3.71
N ASP A 171 -9.25 -5.32 3.75
CA ASP A 171 -7.86 -5.31 4.21
C ASP A 171 -6.97 -4.47 3.28
N ILE A 172 -7.26 -4.50 1.98
CA ILE A 172 -6.55 -3.72 0.96
C ILE A 172 -6.87 -2.23 1.09
N VAL A 173 -8.14 -1.88 1.22
CA VAL A 173 -8.58 -0.48 1.39
C VAL A 173 -7.97 0.12 2.66
N ALA A 174 -8.02 -0.58 3.77
CA ALA A 174 -7.39 -0.15 5.02
C ALA A 174 -5.86 -0.04 4.89
N GLY A 175 -5.23 -0.97 4.16
CA GLY A 175 -3.81 -0.89 3.82
C GLY A 175 -3.47 0.39 3.08
N TYR A 176 -4.17 0.71 1.99
CA TYR A 176 -3.97 1.97 1.26
C TYR A 176 -4.17 3.19 2.16
N ALA A 177 -5.20 3.20 3.00
CA ALA A 177 -5.44 4.29 3.95
C ALA A 177 -4.24 4.48 4.91
N VAL A 178 -3.70 3.39 5.47
CA VAL A 178 -2.50 3.45 6.33
C VAL A 178 -1.29 3.98 5.57
N GLY A 179 -1.06 3.50 4.34
CA GLY A 179 0.05 3.96 3.50
C GLY A 179 0.00 5.46 3.19
N LEU A 180 -1.17 5.94 2.76
CA LEU A 180 -1.40 7.36 2.46
C LEU A 180 -1.30 8.23 3.71
N ALA A 181 -1.89 7.79 4.83
CA ALA A 181 -1.78 8.50 6.11
C ALA A 181 -0.32 8.60 6.58
N SER A 182 0.45 7.53 6.44
CA SER A 182 1.88 7.51 6.79
C SER A 182 2.70 8.46 5.93
N ALA A 183 2.40 8.54 4.62
CA ALA A 183 3.02 9.51 3.72
C ALA A 183 2.68 10.96 4.14
N ALA A 184 1.41 11.22 4.50
CA ALA A 184 0.97 12.53 4.98
C ALA A 184 1.66 12.94 6.29
N LEU A 185 1.75 12.02 7.25
CA LEU A 185 2.44 12.25 8.53
C LEU A 185 3.95 12.52 8.33
N ALA A 186 4.59 11.84 7.39
CA ALA A 186 6.00 12.09 7.06
C ALA A 186 6.24 13.50 6.47
N ILE A 187 5.23 14.13 5.86
CA ILE A 187 5.31 15.52 5.37
C ILE A 187 5.29 16.52 6.54
N LEU A 188 4.57 16.22 7.62
CA LEU A 188 4.42 17.12 8.77
C LEU A 188 5.74 17.31 9.55
N GLN A 189 6.72 16.44 9.35
CA GLN A 189 8.03 16.54 9.97
C GLN A 189 9.00 17.50 9.24
N ASP A 190 8.60 18.14 8.13
CA ASP A 190 9.44 19.11 7.42
C ASP A 190 9.23 20.53 7.98
N PRO A 191 10.17 21.09 8.76
CA PRO A 191 10.02 22.40 9.43
C PRO A 191 9.87 23.58 8.47
N ARG A 192 10.12 23.39 7.17
CA ARG A 192 9.92 24.42 6.14
C ARG A 192 8.46 24.86 5.96
N LYS A 193 7.48 24.08 6.43
CA LYS A 193 6.07 24.49 6.49
C LYS A 193 5.68 25.20 7.80
N ALA A 194 6.43 24.97 8.89
CA ALA A 194 6.17 25.65 10.16
C ALA A 194 6.59 27.14 10.09
N VAL A 195 7.64 27.45 9.33
CA VAL A 195 8.16 28.82 9.16
C VAL A 195 7.27 29.68 8.25
N THR A 196 6.67 29.11 7.20
CA THR A 196 5.73 29.85 6.32
C THR A 196 4.42 30.19 7.02
N ALA A 197 3.90 29.30 7.86
CA ALA A 197 2.71 29.59 8.68
C ALA A 197 2.96 30.65 9.76
N ALA A 198 4.18 30.72 10.32
CA ALA A 198 4.56 31.76 11.28
C ALA A 198 4.76 33.14 10.62
N GLY A 199 5.34 33.18 9.41
CA GLY A 199 5.63 34.43 8.69
C GLY A 199 4.41 35.11 8.04
N GLU A 200 3.28 34.41 7.89
CA GLU A 200 2.00 35.00 7.46
C GLU A 200 1.19 35.57 8.64
N GLY A 201 1.39 35.04 9.86
CA GLY A 201 0.75 35.55 11.09
C GLY A 201 1.35 36.84 11.64
N GLU A 202 2.62 37.14 11.30
CA GLU A 202 3.29 38.39 11.72
C GLU A 202 3.06 39.57 10.74
N ARG A 203 2.36 39.35 9.62
CA ARG A 203 2.03 40.38 8.61
C ARG A 203 0.55 40.79 8.60
N GLN A 204 -0.20 40.41 9.63
CA GLN A 204 -1.55 40.90 9.91
C GLN A 204 -1.52 41.75 11.18
#